data_AF-A0A143Z1P9-F1
#
_entry.id   AF-A0A143Z1P9-F1
#
_cell.length_a   1.000
_cell.length_b   1.000
_cell.length_c   1.000
_cell.angle_alpha   90.00
_cell.angle_beta   90.00
_cell.angle_gamma   90.00
#
_symmetry.space_group_name_H-M   'P 1'
#
loop_
_entity.id
_entity.type
_entity.pdbx_description
1 polymer ?
#
loop_
_entity_poly.entity_id
_entity_poly.type
_entity_poly.pdbx_seq_one_letter_code
_entity_poly.pdbx_strand_id
1 'polypeptide(L)' 'MERQPDIVPIQLDNQIDFDPIPHERQLAFEIKDTVRNRTVSVYQGIEKYILYALLKEL' A
#
# COMPACT_ATOMS: atom_id res chain seq x y z
N MET A 1 40.17 -11.95 -28.35
CA MET A 1 40.30 -11.10 -27.14
C MET A 1 38.89 -10.91 -26.61
N GLU A 2 38.51 -11.68 -25.59
CA GLU A 2 37.18 -11.63 -24.97
C GLU A 2 37.17 -10.54 -23.90
N ARG A 3 36.26 -9.55 -23.99
CA ARG A 3 36.11 -8.51 -22.98
C ARG A 3 35.28 -9.08 -21.84
N GLN A 4 35.87 -9.27 -20.66
CA GLN A 4 35.11 -9.53 -19.44
C GLN A 4 34.30 -8.28 -19.07
N PRO A 5 33.00 -8.39 -18.75
CA PRO A 5 32.25 -7.28 -18.20
C PRO A 5 32.68 -7.02 -16.75
N ASP A 6 33.10 -5.79 -16.47
CA ASP A 6 33.43 -5.29 -15.13
C ASP A 6 32.13 -5.09 -14.33
N ILE A 7 31.61 -6.18 -13.77
CA ILE A 7 30.43 -6.13 -12.90
C ILE A 7 30.93 -5.95 -11.47
N VAL A 8 30.88 -4.70 -10.99
CA VAL A 8 31.11 -4.36 -9.58
C VAL A 8 29.80 -4.55 -8.79
N PRO A 9 29.82 -5.27 -7.66
CA PRO A 9 28.65 -5.39 -6.79
C PRO A 9 28.36 -4.04 -6.13
N ILE A 10 27.16 -3.50 -6.35
CA ILE A 10 26.66 -2.35 -5.60
C ILE A 10 26.30 -2.88 -4.22
N GLN A 11 27.06 -2.50 -3.20
CA GLN A 11 26.64 -2.72 -1.82
C GLN A 11 25.46 -1.78 -1.56
N LEU A 12 24.26 -2.34 -1.62
CA LEU A 12 23.05 -1.66 -1.22
C LEU A 12 23.11 -1.60 0.32
N ASP A 13 23.61 -0.48 0.86
CA ASP A 13 23.49 -0.16 2.28
C ASP A 13 21.99 -0.06 2.62
N ASN A 14 21.40 -1.21 2.90
CA ASN A 14 20.00 -1.39 3.30
C ASN A 14 19.82 -0.97 4.76
N GLN A 15 20.20 0.26 5.10
CA GLN A 15 19.69 0.93 6.28
C GLN A 15 18.62 1.94 5.83
N ILE A 16 17.59 1.43 5.16
CA ILE A 16 16.29 2.10 5.24
C ILE A 16 15.74 1.65 6.59
N ASP A 17 15.90 2.53 7.57
CA ASP A 17 15.21 2.44 8.86
C ASP A 17 13.71 2.56 8.56
N PHE A 18 13.10 1.45 8.13
CA PHE A 18 11.68 1.24 8.26
C PHE A 18 11.46 0.93 9.74
N ASP A 19 11.61 1.96 10.57
CA ASP A 19 10.83 2.01 11.80
C ASP A 19 9.39 1.77 11.33
N PRO A 20 8.75 0.65 11.73
CA PRO A 20 7.33 0.50 11.48
C PRO A 20 6.69 1.47 12.46
N ILE A 21 6.72 2.77 12.16
CA ILE A 21 5.81 3.72 12.77
C ILE A 21 4.46 3.06 12.56
N PRO A 22 3.74 2.67 13.63
CA PRO A 22 2.38 2.26 13.47
C PRO A 22 1.69 3.55 13.06
N HIS A 23 1.62 3.80 11.75
CA HIS A 23 0.76 4.83 11.23
C HIS A 23 -0.62 4.36 11.64
N GLU A 24 -1.11 4.89 12.77
CA GLU A 24 -2.51 4.79 13.15
C GLU A 24 -3.27 5.13 11.89
N ARG A 25 -3.95 4.13 11.34
CA ARG A 25 -4.63 4.28 10.07
C ARG A 25 -5.71 5.32 10.33
N GLN A 26 -5.51 6.52 9.80
CA GLN A 26 -6.47 7.60 9.97
C GLN A 26 -7.69 7.27 9.13
N LEU A 27 -8.84 7.16 9.78
CA LEU A 27 -10.11 6.94 9.09
C LEU A 27 -10.37 8.15 8.17
N ALA A 28 -10.61 7.91 6.89
CA ALA A 28 -10.98 8.96 5.94
C ALA A 28 -12.50 9.13 5.92
N PHE A 29 -13.24 8.04 5.74
CA PHE A 29 -14.70 8.04 5.73
C PHE A 29 -15.27 6.63 5.94
N GLU A 30 -16.57 6.54 6.20
CA GLU A 30 -17.29 5.26 6.27
C GLU A 30 -18.44 5.24 5.25
N ILE A 31 -18.72 4.05 4.73
CA ILE A 31 -19.84 3.79 3.83
C ILE A 31 -20.79 2.83 4.54
N LYS A 32 -22.04 3.25 4.70
CA LYS A 32 -23.08 2.40 5.26
C LYS A 32 -23.90 1.78 4.13
N ASP A 33 -23.74 0.48 3.93
CA ASP A 33 -24.55 -0.33 3.03
C ASP A 33 -25.78 -0.80 3.79
N THR A 34 -26.91 -0.13 3.54
CA THR A 34 -28.19 -0.44 4.19
C THR A 34 -28.83 -1.70 3.64
N VAL A 35 -28.50 -2.11 2.41
CA VAL A 35 -29.07 -3.29 1.76
C VAL A 35 -28.50 -4.56 2.38
N ARG A 36 -27.20 -4.58 2.64
CA ARG A 36 -26.50 -5.73 3.25
C ARG A 36 -26.22 -5.55 4.74
N ASN A 37 -26.71 -4.46 5.33
CA ASN A 37 -26.51 -4.10 6.74
C ASN A 37 -25.04 -4.18 7.18
N ARG A 38 -24.13 -3.61 6.37
CA ARG A 38 -22.68 -3.57 6.65
C ARG A 38 -22.15 -2.15 6.60
N THR A 39 -21.08 -1.90 7.36
CA THR A 39 -20.33 -0.64 7.31
C THR A 39 -18.93 -0.92 6.78
N VAL A 40 -18.50 -0.14 5.78
CA VAL A 40 -17.16 -0.20 5.20
C VAL A 40 -16.40 1.04 5.65
N SER A 41 -15.41 0.86 6.52
CA SER A 41 -14.53 1.93 6.99
C SER A 41 -13.33 2.07 6.04
N VAL A 42 -13.16 3.25 5.45
CA VAL A 42 -12.09 3.56 4.49
C VAL A 42 -11.06 4.45 5.16
N TYR A 43 -9.81 4.01 5.14
CA TYR A 43 -8.68 4.72 5.76
C TYR A 43 -7.88 5.52 4.73
N GLN A 44 -7.21 6.57 5.19
CA GLN A 44 -6.29 7.35 4.38
C GLN A 44 -5.16 6.48 3.83
N GLY A 45 -4.69 6.81 2.63
CA GLY A 45 -3.62 6.06 1.95
C GLY A 45 -4.07 4.83 1.18
N ILE A 46 -5.37 4.51 1.14
CA ILE A 46 -5.86 3.45 0.26
C ILE A 46 -5.74 3.86 -1.21
N GLU A 47 -5.24 2.95 -2.05
CA GLU A 47 -5.09 3.22 -3.48
C GLU A 47 -6.45 3.25 -4.19
N LYS A 48 -6.60 4.17 -5.15
CA LYS A 48 -7.88 4.48 -5.80
C LYS A 48 -8.54 3.25 -6.45
N TYR A 49 -7.76 2.34 -7.02
CA TYR A 49 -8.30 1.13 -7.65
C TYR A 49 -8.83 0.12 -6.62
N ILE A 50 -8.24 0.06 -5.42
CA ILE A 50 -8.73 -0.79 -4.33
C ILE A 50 -10.08 -0.25 -3.86
N LEU A 51 -10.18 1.06 -3.65
CA LEU A 51 -11.44 1.70 -3.30
C LEU A 51 -12.51 1.46 -4.37
N TYR A 52 -12.16 1.60 -5.66
CA TYR A 52 -13.08 1.32 -6.76
C TYR A 52 -13.58 -0.12 -6.78
N ALA A 53 -12.69 -1.10 -6.55
CA ALA A 53 -13.06 -2.51 -6.48
C ALA A 53 -14.05 -2.77 -5.33
N LEU A 54 -13.78 -2.24 -4.13
CA LEU A 54 -14.67 -2.37 -2.97
C LEU A 54 -16.05 -1.76 -3.22
N LEU A 55 -16.09 -0.60 -3.90
CA LEU A 55 -17.32 0.10 -4.25
C LEU A 55 -18.14 -0.59 -5.35
N LYS A 56 -17.50 -1.29 -6.29
CA LYS A 56 -18.20 -1.98 -7.38
C LYS A 56 -19.05 -3.15 -6.88
N GLU A 57 -18.66 -3.75 -5.75
CA GLU A 57 -19.35 -4.90 -5.17
C GLU A 57 -20.38 -4.54 -4.09
N LEU A 58 -20.55 -3.26 -3.78
CA LEU A 58 -21.58 -2.72 -2.90
C LEU A 58 -22.91 -2.65 -3.65
#